data_AF-A0A9E2LWR3-F1
#
_entry.id   AF-A0A9E2LWR3-F1
#
_cell.length_a   1.000
_cell.length_b   1.000
_cell.length_c   1.000
_cell.angle_alpha   90.00
_cell.angle_beta   90.00
_cell.angle_gamma   90.00
#
_symmetry.space_group_name_H-M   'P 1'
#
loop_
_entity.id
_entity.type
_entity.pdbx_description
1 polymer ?
#
loop_
_entity_poly.entity_id
_entity_poly.type
_entity_poly.pdbx_seq_one_letter_code
_entity_poly.pdbx_strand_id
1 'polypeptide(L)'
;MHARITILLGLFCWFGQIAPVAAQEKLDLPDAKPKANAQGVTVVTQNIVLPTQTQNYEDVTPKAEAEKARALFTEANAKFEDRQLPEALELYQQAYAMWPHPRILFNMGVTMAMMSRPLEAANMFKIVLEFGPDPVEMHRYKEAQEKYLELMGTLSVLTMKCTQEGTKIYVDGGLLAMCPFQKSVTLTGGRHLVTANQDGYIPLSEDIFLPPGVVAEKSAQLNKFE
;
A
#
# COMPACT_ATOMS: atom_id res chain seq x y z
N MET A 1 -40.85 -9.08 73.94
CA MET A 1 -40.13 -10.23 74.54
C MET A 1 -39.13 -10.75 73.52
N HIS A 2 -37.85 -10.73 73.87
CA HIS A 2 -36.70 -11.35 73.18
C HIS A 2 -36.33 -10.81 71.78
N ALA A 3 -35.08 -10.61 71.40
CA ALA A 3 -33.81 -10.43 72.11
C ALA A 3 -32.81 -9.85 71.08
N ARG A 4 -31.81 -9.14 71.64
CA ARG A 4 -30.63 -8.49 71.07
C ARG A 4 -29.93 -9.23 69.91
N ILE A 5 -29.19 -8.48 69.08
CA ILE A 5 -27.74 -8.68 68.88
C ILE A 5 -27.12 -7.39 68.28
N THR A 6 -26.16 -6.85 69.02
CA THR A 6 -25.22 -5.79 68.63
C THR A 6 -24.05 -6.42 67.91
N ILE A 7 -23.68 -5.96 66.72
CA ILE A 7 -22.36 -6.23 66.13
C ILE A 7 -21.77 -4.93 65.60
N LEU A 8 -20.67 -4.52 66.23
CA LEU A 8 -19.75 -3.51 65.75
C LEU A 8 -19.15 -3.97 64.41
N LEU A 9 -19.28 -3.17 63.34
CA LEU A 9 -18.36 -3.25 62.21
C LEU A 9 -17.29 -2.18 62.37
N GLY A 10 -16.06 -2.65 62.59
CA GLY A 10 -14.86 -1.83 62.66
C GLY A 10 -14.51 -1.21 61.32
N LEU A 11 -14.01 0.02 61.39
CA LEU A 11 -13.31 0.69 60.30
C LEU A 11 -12.05 -0.10 59.96
N PHE A 12 -12.01 -0.71 58.78
CA PHE A 12 -10.77 -1.16 58.15
C PHE A 12 -10.31 -0.08 57.16
N CYS A 13 -9.35 0.74 57.60
CA CYS A 13 -8.54 1.57 56.72
C CYS A 13 -7.70 0.64 55.84
N TRP A 14 -8.09 0.47 54.57
CA TRP A 14 -7.19 -0.14 53.58
C TRP A 14 -6.41 0.98 52.89
N PHE A 15 -5.20 1.22 53.38
CA PHE A 15 -4.18 1.98 52.65
C PHE A 15 -3.76 1.15 51.43
N GLY A 16 -4.33 1.46 50.27
CA GLY A 16 -3.80 0.99 48.99
C GLY A 16 -2.52 1.75 48.67
N GLN A 17 -1.37 1.11 48.88
CA GLN A 17 -0.09 1.59 48.36
C GLN A 17 -0.16 1.59 46.83
N ILE A 18 -0.17 2.78 46.25
CA ILE A 18 0.07 2.97 44.83
C ILE A 18 1.57 2.70 44.63
N ALA A 19 1.91 1.53 44.08
CA ALA A 19 3.26 1.28 43.61
C ALA A 19 3.61 2.32 42.55
N PRO A 20 4.81 2.93 42.58
CA PRO A 20 5.21 3.85 41.52
C PRO A 20 5.25 3.05 40.21
N VAL A 21 4.52 3.57 39.20
CA VAL A 21 4.65 3.14 37.80
C VAL A 21 6.13 3.18 37.48
N ALA A 22 6.71 2.00 37.23
CA ALA A 22 8.07 1.90 36.74
C ALA A 22 8.18 2.78 35.50
N ALA A 23 9.06 3.79 35.59
CA ALA A 23 9.40 4.64 34.47
C ALA A 23 9.73 3.73 33.28
N GLN A 24 8.99 3.89 32.18
CA GLN A 24 9.37 3.31 30.91
C GLN A 24 10.77 3.80 30.61
N GLU A 25 11.74 2.88 30.72
CA GLU A 25 13.06 3.05 30.18
C GLU A 25 12.88 3.28 28.68
N LYS A 26 12.94 4.55 28.26
CA LYS A 26 13.04 4.89 26.85
C LYS A 26 14.28 4.18 26.34
N LEU A 27 14.07 3.14 25.55
CA LEU A 27 15.13 2.54 24.76
C LEU A 27 15.57 3.60 23.77
N ASP A 28 16.65 4.31 24.09
CA ASP A 28 17.35 5.18 23.15
C ASP A 28 17.78 4.32 21.96
N LEU A 29 16.98 4.32 20.90
CA LEU A 29 17.39 3.76 19.61
C LEU A 29 18.50 4.67 19.10
N PRO A 30 19.75 4.19 18.96
CA PRO A 30 20.79 5.01 18.38
C PRO A 30 20.36 5.41 16.96
N ASP A 31 20.62 6.67 16.58
CA ASP A 31 20.51 7.20 15.22
C ASP A 31 21.36 6.36 14.25
N ALA A 32 20.91 5.16 13.93
CA ALA A 32 21.56 4.26 13.01
C ALA A 32 21.30 4.82 11.61
N LYS A 33 22.25 5.63 11.13
CA LYS A 33 22.31 6.04 9.73
C LYS A 33 22.02 4.80 8.87
N PRO A 34 21.07 4.88 7.93
CA PRO A 34 20.70 3.76 7.09
C PRO A 34 21.96 3.15 6.46
N LYS A 35 22.29 1.90 6.79
CA LYS A 35 23.44 1.19 6.21
C LYS A 35 22.94 0.38 5.02
N ALA A 36 23.65 0.48 3.90
CA ALA A 36 23.38 -0.35 2.74
C ALA A 36 23.58 -1.83 3.05
N ASN A 37 22.71 -2.70 2.55
CA ASN A 37 22.94 -4.14 2.55
C ASN A 37 24.05 -4.52 1.55
N ALA A 38 24.39 -5.82 1.50
CA ALA A 38 25.43 -6.33 0.60
C ALA A 38 25.17 -6.03 -0.90
N GLN A 39 23.92 -5.72 -1.26
CA GLN A 39 23.47 -5.38 -2.62
C GLN A 39 23.44 -3.86 -2.88
N GLY A 40 24.01 -3.06 -1.97
CA GLY A 40 24.05 -1.60 -2.09
C GLY A 40 22.69 -0.92 -1.89
N VAL A 41 21.71 -1.63 -1.31
CA VAL A 41 20.38 -1.10 -1.03
C VAL A 41 20.33 -0.54 0.38
N THR A 42 20.01 0.74 0.48
CA THR A 42 19.81 1.42 1.78
C THR A 42 18.32 1.42 2.10
N VAL A 43 17.92 0.97 3.29
CA VAL A 43 16.51 0.86 3.68
C VAL A 43 16.17 1.76 4.87
N VAL A 44 14.97 2.34 4.84
CA VAL A 44 14.34 3.06 5.97
C VAL A 44 12.87 2.66 6.09
N THR A 45 12.29 2.81 7.27
CA THR A 45 10.84 2.60 7.47
C THR A 45 10.04 3.56 6.60
N GLN A 46 8.98 3.05 5.98
CA GLN A 46 8.12 3.87 5.15
C GLN A 46 7.24 4.81 5.99
N ASN A 47 7.25 6.10 5.65
CA ASN A 47 6.26 7.05 6.14
C ASN A 47 5.10 7.10 5.14
N ILE A 48 4.03 6.33 5.39
CA ILE A 48 2.90 6.22 4.46
C ILE A 48 1.99 7.42 4.65
N VAL A 49 1.78 8.17 3.58
CA VAL A 49 0.85 9.30 3.54
C VAL A 49 -0.34 8.89 2.67
N LEU A 50 -1.55 9.22 3.13
CA LEU A 50 -2.75 9.02 2.32
C LEU A 50 -2.69 9.88 1.06
N PRO A 51 -3.20 9.38 -0.09
CA PRO A 51 -3.33 10.18 -1.29
C PRO A 51 -4.16 11.42 -1.01
N THR A 52 -3.74 12.55 -1.56
CA THR A 52 -4.51 13.78 -1.54
C THR A 52 -5.59 13.71 -2.61
N GLN A 53 -6.76 14.27 -2.33
CA GLN A 53 -7.79 14.46 -3.35
C GLN A 53 -7.26 15.43 -4.43
N THR A 54 -7.16 14.94 -5.67
CA THR A 54 -6.68 15.68 -6.84
C THR A 54 -7.67 15.65 -8.00
N GLN A 55 -8.69 14.80 -7.91
CA GLN A 55 -9.69 14.57 -8.94
C GLN A 55 -11.08 14.96 -8.42
N ASN A 56 -11.90 15.48 -9.34
CA ASN A 56 -13.32 15.70 -9.12
C ASN A 56 -14.08 14.76 -10.05
N TYR A 57 -14.95 13.93 -9.49
CA TYR A 57 -15.76 13.03 -10.30
C TYR A 57 -16.95 13.76 -10.91
N GLU A 58 -17.11 13.66 -12.22
CA GLU A 58 -18.28 14.11 -12.95
C GLU A 58 -18.82 12.95 -13.78
N ASP A 59 -20.09 12.58 -13.56
CA ASP A 59 -20.71 11.50 -14.34
C ASP A 59 -21.25 12.03 -15.66
N VAL A 60 -20.39 12.01 -16.68
CA VAL A 60 -20.73 12.40 -18.07
C VAL A 60 -21.23 11.22 -18.92
N THR A 61 -21.44 10.05 -18.29
CA THR A 61 -21.72 8.79 -18.99
C THR A 61 -23.16 8.78 -19.51
N PRO A 62 -23.42 8.45 -20.79
CA PRO A 62 -24.77 8.30 -21.30
C PRO A 62 -25.58 7.30 -20.47
N LYS A 63 -26.83 7.67 -20.15
CA LYS A 63 -27.70 6.84 -19.28
C LYS A 63 -27.79 5.38 -19.74
N ALA A 64 -27.89 5.13 -21.05
CA ALA A 64 -27.98 3.78 -21.59
C ALA A 64 -26.70 2.95 -21.36
N GLU A 65 -25.52 3.57 -21.40
CA GLU A 65 -24.24 2.92 -21.10
C GLU A 65 -24.09 2.68 -19.60
N ALA A 66 -24.48 3.66 -18.78
CA ALA A 66 -24.47 3.53 -17.33
C ALA A 66 -25.40 2.40 -16.85
N GLU A 67 -26.57 2.19 -17.46
CA GLU A 67 -27.46 1.06 -17.14
C GLU A 67 -26.84 -0.30 -17.50
N LYS A 68 -26.17 -0.42 -18.66
CA LYS A 68 -25.45 -1.65 -19.04
C LYS A 68 -24.30 -1.94 -18.08
N ALA A 69 -23.51 -0.92 -17.74
CA ALA A 69 -22.44 -1.04 -16.77
C ALA A 69 -22.95 -1.42 -15.37
N ARG A 70 -24.11 -0.89 -14.95
CA ARG A 70 -24.76 -1.30 -13.70
C ARG A 70 -25.17 -2.77 -13.69
N ALA A 71 -25.68 -3.30 -14.81
CA ALA A 71 -25.99 -4.72 -14.91
C ALA A 71 -24.73 -5.60 -14.73
N LEU A 72 -23.63 -5.25 -15.41
CA LEU A 72 -22.35 -5.95 -15.24
C LEU A 72 -21.80 -5.81 -13.81
N PHE A 73 -21.91 -4.63 -13.21
CA PHE A 73 -21.50 -4.41 -11.83
C PHE A 73 -22.29 -5.28 -10.84
N THR A 74 -23.61 -5.42 -11.05
CA THR A 74 -24.44 -6.33 -10.25
C THR A 74 -24.04 -7.78 -10.43
N GLU A 75 -23.77 -8.22 -11.67
CA GLU A 75 -23.26 -9.57 -11.92
C GLU A 75 -21.89 -9.80 -11.28
N ALA A 76 -20.99 -8.82 -11.37
CA ALA A 76 -19.68 -8.85 -10.73
C ALA A 76 -19.79 -9.00 -9.20
N ASN A 77 -20.75 -8.30 -8.57
CA ASN A 77 -21.02 -8.46 -7.13
C ASN A 77 -21.47 -9.89 -6.81
N ALA A 78 -22.36 -10.48 -7.62
CA ALA A 78 -22.80 -11.86 -7.42
C ALA A 78 -21.64 -12.86 -7.56
N LYS A 79 -20.79 -12.69 -8.59
CA LYS A 79 -19.55 -13.49 -8.75
C LYS A 79 -18.60 -13.33 -7.56
N PHE A 80 -18.47 -12.12 -7.05
CA PHE A 80 -17.63 -11.84 -5.88
C PHE A 80 -18.16 -12.53 -4.62
N GLU A 81 -19.47 -12.46 -4.37
CA GLU A 81 -20.15 -13.14 -3.26
C GLU A 81 -19.97 -14.67 -3.35
N ASP A 82 -20.04 -15.23 -4.56
CA ASP A 82 -19.79 -16.64 -4.86
C ASP A 82 -18.29 -17.03 -4.85
N ARG A 83 -17.39 -16.12 -4.45
CA ARG A 83 -15.92 -16.31 -4.42
C ARG A 83 -15.28 -16.59 -5.79
N GLN A 84 -16.00 -16.30 -6.89
CA GLN A 84 -15.52 -16.35 -8.26
C GLN A 84 -14.77 -15.05 -8.59
N LEU A 85 -13.63 -14.84 -7.90
CA LEU A 85 -12.91 -13.55 -7.92
C LEU A 85 -12.35 -13.16 -9.30
N PRO A 86 -11.78 -14.07 -10.11
CA PRO A 86 -11.33 -13.72 -11.46
C PRO A 86 -12.47 -13.22 -12.37
N GLU A 87 -13.61 -13.91 -12.34
CA GLU A 87 -14.80 -13.58 -13.13
C GLU A 87 -15.42 -12.26 -12.65
N ALA A 88 -15.49 -12.05 -11.34
CA ALA A 88 -15.92 -10.79 -10.76
C ALA A 88 -15.03 -9.62 -11.24
N LEU A 89 -13.70 -9.81 -11.20
CA LEU A 89 -12.76 -8.78 -11.63
C LEU A 89 -12.91 -8.44 -13.12
N GLU A 90 -13.09 -9.45 -13.98
CA GLU A 90 -13.31 -9.24 -15.40
C GLU A 90 -14.60 -8.42 -15.65
N LEU A 91 -15.69 -8.77 -14.97
CA LEU A 91 -16.95 -8.04 -15.09
C LEU A 91 -16.84 -6.60 -14.54
N TYR A 92 -16.12 -6.38 -13.44
CA TYR A 92 -15.83 -5.02 -12.97
C TYR A 92 -15.02 -4.21 -13.98
N GLN A 93 -14.03 -4.80 -14.64
CA GLN A 93 -13.25 -4.13 -15.68
C GLN A 93 -14.12 -3.75 -16.88
N GLN A 94 -14.99 -4.65 -17.33
CA GLN A 94 -15.96 -4.37 -18.41
C GLN A 94 -16.94 -3.26 -18.00
N ALA A 95 -17.44 -3.29 -16.76
CA ALA A 95 -18.32 -2.26 -16.22
C ALA A 95 -17.60 -0.90 -16.16
N TYR A 96 -16.36 -0.86 -15.68
CA TYR A 96 -15.56 0.36 -15.58
C TYR A 96 -15.22 0.97 -16.95
N ALA A 97 -14.97 0.14 -17.96
CA ALA A 97 -14.72 0.60 -19.32
C ALA A 97 -15.93 1.33 -19.94
N MET A 98 -17.15 0.98 -19.53
CA MET A 98 -18.39 1.66 -19.96
C MET A 98 -18.80 2.80 -19.03
N TRP A 99 -18.56 2.65 -17.73
CA TRP A 99 -18.90 3.64 -16.72
C TRP A 99 -17.73 3.80 -15.75
N PRO A 100 -16.84 4.79 -15.97
CA PRO A 100 -15.60 4.94 -15.21
C PRO A 100 -15.85 5.53 -13.81
N HIS A 101 -16.63 4.82 -13.00
CA HIS A 101 -17.11 5.30 -11.71
C HIS A 101 -16.23 4.82 -10.55
N PRO A 102 -15.81 5.70 -9.60
CA PRO A 102 -14.92 5.36 -8.50
C PRO A 102 -15.38 4.18 -7.62
N ARG A 103 -16.69 3.99 -7.44
CA ARG A 103 -17.23 2.81 -6.73
C ARG A 103 -16.85 1.47 -7.36
N ILE A 104 -16.65 1.41 -8.67
CA ILE A 104 -16.21 0.18 -9.35
C ILE A 104 -14.73 -0.06 -9.06
N LEU A 105 -13.90 0.99 -9.07
CA LEU A 105 -12.49 0.90 -8.67
C LEU A 105 -12.33 0.38 -7.24
N PHE A 106 -13.17 0.84 -6.32
CA PHE A 106 -13.19 0.31 -4.94
C PHE A 106 -13.39 -1.21 -4.92
N ASN A 107 -14.41 -1.72 -5.64
CA ASN A 107 -14.68 -3.16 -5.70
C ASN A 107 -13.55 -3.93 -6.41
N MET A 108 -12.94 -3.36 -7.46
CA MET A 108 -11.75 -3.94 -8.09
C MET A 108 -10.60 -4.07 -7.09
N GLY A 109 -10.35 -3.02 -6.29
CA GLY A 109 -9.33 -3.04 -5.24
C GLY A 109 -9.56 -4.14 -4.19
N VAL A 110 -10.79 -4.26 -3.69
CA VAL A 110 -11.16 -5.34 -2.75
C VAL A 110 -10.96 -6.72 -3.38
N THR A 111 -11.41 -6.91 -4.62
CA THR A 111 -11.29 -8.18 -5.35
C THR A 111 -9.82 -8.55 -5.56
N MET A 112 -8.98 -7.61 -6.02
CA MET A 112 -7.54 -7.82 -6.19
C MET A 112 -6.83 -8.14 -4.88
N ALA A 113 -7.21 -7.49 -3.76
CA ALA A 113 -6.65 -7.80 -2.45
C ALA A 113 -6.96 -9.25 -2.04
N MET A 114 -8.19 -9.71 -2.25
CA MET A 114 -8.59 -11.10 -1.97
C MET A 114 -7.92 -12.13 -2.89
N MET A 115 -7.48 -11.72 -4.07
CA MET A 115 -6.67 -12.53 -4.99
C MET A 115 -5.16 -12.47 -4.68
N SER A 116 -4.76 -11.88 -3.55
CA SER A 116 -3.35 -11.68 -3.20
C SER A 116 -2.55 -10.87 -4.22
N ARG A 117 -3.18 -9.83 -4.80
CA ARG A 117 -2.57 -8.87 -5.73
C ARG A 117 -2.43 -7.49 -5.06
N PRO A 118 -1.57 -7.34 -4.03
CA PRO A 118 -1.57 -6.17 -3.14
C PRO A 118 -1.17 -4.87 -3.85
N LEU A 119 -0.22 -4.93 -4.79
CA LEU A 119 0.22 -3.76 -5.53
C LEU A 119 -0.90 -3.17 -6.38
N GLU A 120 -1.63 -4.03 -7.09
CA GLU A 120 -2.73 -3.62 -7.95
C GLU A 120 -3.93 -3.13 -7.12
N ALA A 121 -4.23 -3.81 -6.01
CA ALA A 121 -5.25 -3.37 -5.07
C ALA A 121 -4.95 -1.98 -4.48
N ALA A 122 -3.71 -1.75 -4.03
CA ALA A 122 -3.28 -0.46 -3.51
C ALA A 122 -3.42 0.66 -4.55
N ASN A 123 -3.11 0.37 -5.82
CA ASN A 123 -3.31 1.32 -6.91
C ASN A 123 -4.80 1.66 -7.13
N MET A 124 -5.70 0.68 -7.05
CA MET A 124 -7.14 0.96 -7.16
C MET A 124 -7.64 1.84 -6.01
N PHE A 125 -7.26 1.53 -4.77
CA PHE A 125 -7.62 2.36 -3.62
C PHE A 125 -7.00 3.75 -3.71
N LYS A 126 -5.76 3.87 -4.19
CA LYS A 126 -5.13 5.17 -4.42
C LYS A 126 -6.00 6.05 -5.33
N ILE A 127 -6.45 5.51 -6.46
CA ILE A 127 -7.29 6.27 -7.41
C ILE A 127 -8.62 6.65 -6.75
N VAL A 128 -9.25 5.76 -5.99
CA VAL A 128 -10.46 6.08 -5.22
C VAL A 128 -10.24 7.27 -4.29
N LEU A 129 -9.11 7.28 -3.58
CA LEU A 129 -8.75 8.34 -2.62
C LEU A 129 -8.46 9.69 -3.31
N GLU A 130 -8.08 9.68 -4.58
CA GLU A 130 -7.88 10.90 -5.36
C GLU A 130 -9.20 11.60 -5.73
N PHE A 131 -10.34 10.91 -5.75
CA PHE A 131 -11.67 11.47 -6.09
C PHE A 131 -12.46 12.07 -4.91
N GLY A 132 -12.01 11.82 -3.67
CA GLY A 132 -12.76 12.20 -2.47
C GLY A 132 -13.96 11.28 -2.16
N PRO A 133 -14.70 11.56 -1.08
CA PRO A 133 -15.73 10.65 -0.56
C PRO A 133 -17.05 10.67 -1.34
N ASP A 134 -17.40 11.77 -2.00
CA ASP A 134 -18.71 11.96 -2.63
C ASP A 134 -19.10 10.85 -3.64
N PRO A 135 -18.24 10.43 -4.59
CA PRO A 135 -18.62 9.39 -5.56
C PRO A 135 -18.62 7.96 -5.00
N VAL A 136 -18.10 7.71 -3.80
CA VAL A 136 -18.01 6.36 -3.22
C VAL A 136 -18.73 6.19 -1.89
N GLU A 137 -19.25 7.29 -1.33
CA GLU A 137 -19.76 7.42 0.03
C GLU A 137 -18.66 7.39 1.10
N MET A 138 -18.83 8.18 2.17
CA MET A 138 -17.81 8.39 3.21
C MET A 138 -17.35 7.09 3.89
N HIS A 139 -18.25 6.11 4.07
CA HIS A 139 -17.90 4.85 4.71
C HIS A 139 -16.92 4.02 3.88
N ARG A 140 -17.15 3.90 2.55
CA ARG A 140 -16.23 3.19 1.65
C ARG A 140 -14.95 3.98 1.41
N TYR A 141 -15.02 5.31 1.42
CA TYR A 141 -13.84 6.15 1.35
C TYR A 141 -12.89 5.87 2.52
N LYS A 142 -13.41 5.79 3.75
CA LYS A 142 -12.62 5.40 4.94
C LYS A 142 -12.09 3.97 4.82
N GLU A 143 -12.90 3.03 4.36
CA GLU A 143 -12.43 1.65 4.13
C GLU A 143 -11.28 1.61 3.10
N ALA A 144 -11.37 2.41 2.03
CA ALA A 144 -10.29 2.54 1.06
C ALA A 144 -9.01 3.13 1.68
N GLN A 145 -9.13 4.09 2.62
CA GLN A 145 -7.98 4.61 3.36
C GLN A 145 -7.31 3.51 4.19
N GLU A 146 -8.10 2.76 4.96
CA GLU A 146 -7.62 1.67 5.80
C GLU A 146 -6.91 0.59 4.97
N LYS A 147 -7.56 0.12 3.89
CA LYS A 147 -6.97 -0.88 3.00
C LYS A 147 -5.73 -0.37 2.27
N TYR A 148 -5.72 0.89 1.84
CA TYR A 148 -4.53 1.49 1.25
C TYR A 148 -3.36 1.50 2.24
N LEU A 149 -3.59 1.92 3.49
CA LEU A 149 -2.57 1.96 4.53
C LEU A 149 -2.06 0.55 4.88
N GLU A 150 -2.95 -0.42 5.01
CA GLU A 150 -2.60 -1.83 5.26
C GLU A 150 -1.71 -2.38 4.14
N LEU A 151 -2.13 -2.22 2.89
CA LEU A 151 -1.40 -2.73 1.74
C LEU A 151 -0.05 -2.02 1.60
N MET A 152 -0.01 -0.70 1.67
CA MET A 152 1.24 0.07 1.60
C MET A 152 2.19 -0.23 2.78
N GLY A 153 1.68 -0.70 3.92
CA GLY A 153 2.49 -1.20 5.03
C GLY A 153 3.24 -2.49 4.73
N THR A 154 2.83 -3.22 3.69
CA THR A 154 3.49 -4.47 3.24
C THR A 154 4.26 -4.30 1.94
N LEU A 155 3.88 -3.34 1.11
CA LEU A 155 4.59 -2.99 -0.11
C LEU A 155 5.86 -2.18 0.25
N SER A 156 6.81 -2.19 -0.67
CA SER A 156 8.08 -1.49 -0.50
C SER A 156 8.29 -0.51 -1.65
N VAL A 157 8.92 0.62 -1.37
CA VAL A 157 9.18 1.66 -2.37
C VAL A 157 10.66 1.65 -2.70
N LEU A 158 11.03 1.34 -3.93
CA LEU A 158 12.39 1.42 -4.42
C LEU A 158 12.62 2.77 -5.13
N THR A 159 13.47 3.61 -4.57
CA THR A 159 13.99 4.82 -5.21
C THR A 159 15.28 4.50 -5.97
N MET A 160 15.17 4.49 -7.30
CA MET A 160 16.30 4.30 -8.21
C MET A 160 16.90 5.64 -8.62
N LYS A 161 18.23 5.73 -8.55
CA LYS A 161 19.04 6.86 -9.00
C LYS A 161 19.99 6.41 -10.10
N CYS A 162 20.07 7.17 -11.18
CA CYS A 162 21.01 6.90 -12.25
C CYS A 162 21.40 8.19 -12.96
N THR A 163 22.70 8.41 -13.15
CA THR A 163 23.26 9.62 -13.77
C THR A 163 23.95 9.35 -15.10
N GLN A 164 24.24 8.08 -15.41
CA GLN A 164 24.94 7.68 -16.64
C GLN A 164 24.02 7.81 -17.86
N GLU A 165 24.20 8.88 -18.63
CA GLU A 165 23.34 9.21 -19.78
C GLU A 165 23.19 8.05 -20.78
N GLY A 166 21.96 7.82 -21.23
CA GLY A 166 21.62 6.79 -22.20
C GLY A 166 21.50 5.37 -21.63
N THR A 167 21.83 5.13 -20.35
CA THR A 167 21.57 3.84 -19.70
C THR A 167 20.06 3.64 -19.51
N LYS A 168 19.55 2.47 -19.88
CA LYS A 168 18.16 2.06 -19.62
C LYS A 168 18.11 1.19 -18.38
N ILE A 169 17.25 1.55 -17.43
CA ILE A 169 17.05 0.82 -16.17
C ILE A 169 15.70 0.10 -16.21
N TYR A 170 15.72 -1.18 -15.85
CA TYR A 170 14.54 -2.02 -15.73
C TYR A 170 14.43 -2.61 -14.33
N VAL A 171 13.20 -2.79 -13.86
CA VAL A 171 12.86 -3.47 -12.62
C VAL A 171 11.86 -4.57 -12.96
N ASP A 172 12.18 -5.82 -12.63
CA ASP A 172 11.39 -7.02 -12.97
C ASP A 172 11.02 -7.10 -14.46
N GLY A 173 11.94 -6.64 -15.33
CA GLY A 173 11.76 -6.61 -16.78
C GLY A 173 10.97 -5.40 -17.31
N GLY A 174 10.30 -4.62 -16.45
CA GLY A 174 9.63 -3.38 -16.82
C GLY A 174 10.63 -2.21 -16.93
N LEU A 175 10.61 -1.47 -18.04
CA LEU A 175 11.43 -0.27 -18.21
C LEU A 175 11.00 0.80 -17.20
N LEU A 176 11.88 1.14 -16.26
CA LEU A 176 11.63 2.20 -15.28
C LEU A 176 11.85 3.58 -15.91
N ALA A 177 13.04 3.79 -16.49
CA ALA A 177 13.42 5.01 -17.18
C ALA A 177 14.78 4.87 -17.89
N MET A 178 15.06 5.83 -18.76
CA MET A 178 16.40 6.09 -19.29
C MET A 178 17.06 7.20 -18.47
N CYS A 179 18.33 7.02 -18.14
CA CYS A 179 19.11 7.96 -17.34
C CYS A 179 19.43 9.25 -18.12
N PRO A 180 19.54 10.40 -17.43
CA PRO A 180 19.56 10.56 -15.97
C PRO A 180 18.16 10.64 -15.33
N PHE A 181 17.99 10.04 -14.15
CA PHE A 181 16.76 10.16 -13.37
C PHE A 181 16.96 9.85 -11.88
N GLN A 182 16.00 10.32 -11.08
CA GLN A 182 15.69 9.80 -9.75
C GLN A 182 14.18 9.54 -9.70
N LYS A 183 13.78 8.27 -9.55
CA LYS A 183 12.36 7.86 -9.57
C LYS A 183 12.12 6.76 -8.55
N SER A 184 10.91 6.77 -7.98
CA SER A 184 10.46 5.73 -7.06
C SER A 184 9.44 4.82 -7.74
N VAL A 185 9.53 3.53 -7.45
CA VAL A 185 8.58 2.50 -7.89
C VAL A 185 8.12 1.71 -6.67
N THR A 186 6.82 1.47 -6.56
CA THR A 186 6.25 0.61 -5.51
C THR A 186 6.27 -0.83 -6.00
N LEU A 187 6.77 -1.72 -5.16
CA LEU A 187 6.97 -3.14 -5.43
C LEU A 187 6.43 -3.96 -4.25
N THR A 188 6.27 -5.26 -4.45
CA THR A 188 6.02 -6.18 -3.34
C THR A 188 7.23 -6.24 -2.40
N GLY A 189 7.04 -6.66 -1.16
CA GLY A 189 8.17 -7.15 -0.36
C GLY A 189 8.70 -8.45 -0.96
N GLY A 190 10.02 -8.60 -1.05
CA GLY A 190 10.64 -9.80 -1.60
C GLY A 190 11.86 -9.52 -2.47
N ARG A 191 12.17 -10.46 -3.36
CA ARG A 191 13.26 -10.34 -4.32
C ARG A 191 12.79 -9.67 -5.61
N HIS A 192 13.58 -8.74 -6.10
CA HIS A 192 13.34 -8.01 -7.33
C HIS A 192 14.61 -7.99 -8.18
N LEU A 193 14.44 -8.05 -9.50
CA LEU A 193 15.56 -8.00 -10.44
C LEU A 193 15.73 -6.58 -10.97
N VAL A 194 16.88 -5.97 -10.70
CA VAL A 194 17.28 -4.70 -11.31
C VAL A 194 18.25 -4.98 -12.44
N THR A 195 17.95 -4.47 -13.64
CA THR A 195 18.89 -4.55 -14.77
C THR A 195 19.16 -3.17 -15.35
N ALA A 196 20.37 -3.00 -15.88
CA ALA A 196 20.80 -1.79 -16.54
C ALA A 196 21.55 -2.13 -17.82
N ASN A 197 21.15 -1.54 -18.95
CA ASN A 197 21.73 -1.84 -20.26
C ASN A 197 22.09 -0.55 -21.01
N GLN A 198 23.27 -0.56 -21.64
CA GLN A 198 23.73 0.48 -22.57
C GLN A 198 24.75 -0.13 -23.53
N ASP A 199 24.69 0.24 -24.81
CA ASP A 199 25.67 -0.21 -25.81
C ASP A 199 27.08 0.29 -25.43
N GLY A 200 28.08 -0.60 -25.53
CA GLY A 200 29.46 -0.30 -25.13
C GLY A 200 29.74 -0.44 -23.64
N TYR A 201 28.76 -0.89 -22.84
CA TYR A 201 28.90 -1.14 -21.41
C TYR A 201 28.50 -2.57 -21.04
N ILE A 202 29.17 -3.12 -20.03
CA ILE A 202 28.82 -4.40 -19.42
C ILE A 202 27.44 -4.23 -18.77
N PRO A 203 26.44 -5.06 -19.12
CA PRO A 203 25.11 -4.96 -18.54
C PRO A 203 25.14 -5.31 -17.04
N LEU A 204 24.35 -4.59 -16.26
CA LEU A 204 24.11 -4.89 -14.85
C LEU A 204 22.88 -5.79 -14.73
N SER A 205 22.98 -6.82 -13.91
CA SER A 205 21.85 -7.66 -13.51
C SER A 205 22.04 -8.06 -12.06
N GLU A 206 21.20 -7.52 -11.18
CA GLU A 206 21.32 -7.69 -9.74
C GLU A 206 19.98 -8.04 -9.10
N ASP A 207 19.98 -9.15 -8.36
CA ASP A 207 18.90 -9.47 -7.44
C ASP A 207 19.01 -8.60 -6.18
N ILE A 208 17.97 -7.83 -5.90
CA ILE A 208 17.85 -7.06 -4.67
C ILE A 208 16.75 -7.65 -3.79
N PHE A 209 16.95 -7.58 -2.47
CA PHE A 209 15.91 -7.94 -1.51
C PHE A 209 15.34 -6.68 -0.88
N LEU A 210 14.02 -6.52 -0.98
CA LEU A 210 13.24 -5.46 -0.37
C LEU A 210 12.44 -6.05 0.80
N PRO A 211 12.81 -5.78 2.06
CA PRO A 211 11.94 -6.09 3.19
C PRO A 211 10.55 -5.43 3.00
N PRO A 212 9.44 -6.05 3.42
CA PRO A 212 8.11 -5.43 3.38
C PRO A 212 8.06 -4.09 4.13
N GLY A 213 7.32 -3.10 3.60
CA GLY A 213 7.02 -1.85 4.32
C GLY A 213 8.18 -0.85 4.43
N VAL A 214 9.18 -0.95 3.55
CA VAL A 214 10.37 -0.09 3.58
C VAL A 214 10.47 0.80 2.35
N VAL A 215 11.13 1.93 2.52
CA VAL A 215 11.69 2.71 1.41
C VAL A 215 13.14 2.29 1.24
N ALA A 216 13.46 1.77 0.07
CA ALA A 216 14.79 1.40 -0.37
C ALA A 216 15.36 2.45 -1.32
N GLU A 217 16.66 2.72 -1.26
CA GLU A 217 17.38 3.48 -2.28
C GLU A 217 18.46 2.63 -2.92
N LYS A 218 18.60 2.75 -4.25
CA LYS A 218 19.68 2.13 -5.02
C LYS A 218 20.13 3.03 -6.17
N SER A 219 21.45 3.07 -6.38
CA SER A 219 22.05 3.69 -7.55
C SER A 219 22.53 2.64 -8.54
N ALA A 220 22.45 2.93 -9.83
CA ALA A 220 22.98 2.08 -10.89
C ALA A 220 24.01 2.83 -11.74
N GLN A 221 25.11 2.15 -12.05
CA GLN A 221 26.19 2.61 -12.92
C GLN A 221 26.76 1.39 -13.66
N LEU A 222 27.14 1.56 -14.92
CA LEU A 222 27.72 0.49 -15.73
C LEU A 222 29.21 0.71 -15.95
N ASN A 223 29.96 -0.39 -16.05
CA ASN A 223 31.36 -0.38 -16.45
C ASN A 223 31.46 -0.56 -17.96
N LYS A 224 32.44 0.08 -18.61
CA LYS A 224 32.69 -0.10 -20.04
C LYS A 224 33.23 -1.52 -20.31
N PHE A 225 32.98 -2.04 -21.52
CA PHE A 225 33.80 -3.14 -22.03
C PHE A 225 35.24 -2.63 -22.19
N GLU A 226 36.20 -3.31 -21.59
CA GLU A 226 37.62 -3.07 -21.85
C GLU A 226 38.00 -3.50 -23.28
#